data_AF-A0A971ZR72-F1
#
_entry.id   AF-A0A971ZR72-F1
#
_cell.length_a   1.000
_cell.length_b   1.000
_cell.length_c   1.000
_cell.angle_alpha   90.00
_cell.angle_beta   90.00
_cell.angle_gamma   90.00
#
_symmetry.space_group_name_H-M   'P 1'
#
loop_
_entity.id
_entity.type
_entity.pdbx_description
1 polymer ?
#
loop_
_entity_poly.entity_id
_entity_poly.type
_entity_poly.pdbx_seq_one_letter_code
_entity_poly.pdbx_strand_id
1 'polypeptide(L)'
;MGHTSKTITFRLSGSQYDQLAREAELRGVSTGELARRLALETLNSGPDDGVTRRLMELQQQLRRLHLAVARACMVLLIDAGHCEEADAKQWVKDELLKDVDGRDNRTG
;
A
#
# COMPACT_ATOMS: atom_id res chain seq x y z
N MET A 1 7.72 25.29 -35.75
CA MET A 1 8.70 25.45 -34.66
C MET A 1 9.19 24.07 -34.28
N GLY A 2 10.50 23.79 -34.43
CA GLY A 2 11.06 22.45 -34.20
C GLY A 2 11.22 22.18 -32.70
N HIS A 3 10.65 21.08 -32.20
CA HIS A 3 10.90 20.61 -30.84
C HIS A 3 12.35 20.10 -30.74
N THR A 4 13.18 20.74 -29.93
CA THR A 4 14.54 20.29 -29.67
C THR A 4 14.52 19.15 -28.66
N SER A 5 14.80 17.94 -29.11
CA SER A 5 14.99 16.78 -28.22
C SER A 5 16.31 16.95 -27.47
N LYS A 6 16.27 16.93 -26.12
CA LYS A 6 17.47 16.91 -25.27
C LYS A 6 17.73 15.49 -24.79
N THR A 7 18.94 14.99 -25.00
CA THR A 7 19.36 13.70 -24.45
C THR A 7 19.67 13.86 -22.97
N ILE A 8 19.06 13.01 -22.14
CA ILE A 8 19.32 12.94 -20.69
C ILE A 8 19.92 11.57 -20.40
N THR A 9 21.05 11.56 -19.68
CA THR A 9 21.70 10.34 -19.23
C THR A 9 21.47 10.16 -17.74
N PHE A 10 21.06 8.97 -17.32
CA PHE A 10 20.88 8.59 -15.93
C PHE A 10 21.49 7.21 -15.68
N ARG A 11 21.78 6.90 -14.42
CA ARG A 11 22.33 5.60 -14.02
C ARG A 11 21.27 4.81 -13.27
N LEU A 12 21.10 3.56 -13.66
CA LEU A 12 20.31 2.57 -12.95
C LEU A 12 21.25 1.60 -12.22
N SER A 13 20.77 0.95 -11.17
CA SER A 13 21.46 -0.23 -10.65
C SER A 13 21.40 -1.36 -11.68
N GLY A 14 22.34 -2.30 -11.63
CA GLY A 14 22.36 -3.45 -12.55
C GLY A 14 21.05 -4.23 -12.55
N SER A 15 20.50 -4.50 -11.36
CA SER A 15 19.23 -5.22 -11.22
C SER A 15 18.03 -4.49 -11.84
N GLN A 16 17.98 -3.16 -11.74
CA GLN A 16 16.91 -2.34 -12.32
C GLN A 16 17.04 -2.29 -13.85
N TYR A 17 18.26 -2.20 -14.37
CA TYR A 17 18.50 -2.26 -15.81
C TYR A 17 18.09 -3.62 -16.39
N ASP A 18 18.47 -4.72 -15.74
CA ASP A 18 18.12 -6.08 -16.18
C ASP A 18 16.60 -6.31 -16.18
N GLN A 19 15.88 -5.73 -15.22
CA GLN A 19 14.42 -5.78 -15.22
C GLN A 19 13.83 -4.99 -16.41
N LEU A 20 14.31 -3.76 -16.63
CA LEU A 20 13.87 -2.93 -17.75
C LEU A 20 14.17 -3.58 -19.11
N ALA A 21 15.35 -4.20 -19.25
CA ALA A 21 15.76 -4.91 -20.46
C ALA A 21 14.85 -6.11 -20.76
N ARG A 22 14.58 -6.94 -19.75
CA ARG A 22 13.65 -8.07 -19.89
C ARG A 22 12.24 -7.63 -20.24
N GLU A 23 11.73 -6.58 -19.60
CA GLU A 23 10.41 -6.05 -19.91
C GLU A 23 10.34 -5.43 -21.31
N ALA A 24 11.41 -4.79 -21.77
CA ALA A 24 11.50 -4.25 -23.12
C ALA A 24 11.48 -5.36 -24.17
N GLU A 25 12.22 -6.45 -23.93
CA GLU A 25 12.25 -7.64 -24.77
C GLU A 25 10.87 -8.32 -24.84
N LEU A 26 10.21 -8.53 -23.69
CA LEU A 26 8.86 -9.10 -23.63
C LEU A 26 7.82 -8.28 -24.42
N ARG A 27 8.02 -6.97 -24.50
CA ARG A 27 7.12 -6.04 -25.21
C ARG A 27 7.56 -5.76 -26.65
N GLY A 28 8.68 -6.34 -27.11
CA GLY A 28 9.20 -6.13 -28.46
C GLY A 28 9.64 -4.69 -28.75
N VAL A 29 10.10 -3.95 -27.73
CA VAL A 29 10.55 -2.55 -27.85
C VAL A 29 11.99 -2.39 -27.38
N SER A 30 12.64 -1.29 -27.76
CA SER A 30 13.98 -0.99 -27.22
C SER A 30 13.90 -0.55 -25.76
N THR A 31 14.96 -0.81 -25.01
CA THR A 31 15.08 -0.42 -23.59
C THR A 31 14.90 1.09 -23.42
N GLY A 32 15.43 1.90 -24.34
CA GLY A 32 15.31 3.35 -24.34
C GLY A 32 13.88 3.84 -24.62
N GLU A 33 13.15 3.16 -25.52
CA GLU A 33 11.75 3.47 -25.79
C GLU A 33 10.86 3.14 -24.58
N LEU A 34 11.09 2.00 -23.93
CA LEU A 34 10.37 1.64 -22.71
C LEU A 34 10.65 2.63 -21.58
N ALA A 35 11.93 2.99 -21.36
CA ALA A 35 12.31 3.99 -20.36
C ALA A 35 11.62 5.34 -20.60
N ARG A 36 11.58 5.79 -21.86
CA ARG A 36 10.91 7.03 -22.26
C ARG A 36 9.41 6.97 -21.97
N ARG A 37 8.74 5.86 -22.28
CA ARG A 37 7.31 5.68 -22.00
C ARG A 37 7.02 5.73 -20.51
N LEU A 38 7.79 5.01 -19.69
CA LEU A 38 7.63 5.01 -18.24
C LEU A 38 7.82 6.41 -17.63
N ALA A 39 8.82 7.16 -18.12
CA ALA A 39 9.05 8.52 -17.69
C ALA A 39 7.86 9.44 -18.05
N LEU A 40 7.32 9.31 -19.26
CA LEU A 40 6.17 10.08 -19.71
C LEU A 40 4.88 9.68 -18.98
N GLU A 41 4.66 8.39 -18.73
CA GLU A 41 3.54 7.90 -17.92
C GLU A 41 3.59 8.50 -16.52
N THR A 42 4.73 8.40 -15.82
CA THR A 42 4.89 8.97 -14.49
C THR A 42 4.66 10.48 -14.46
N LEU A 43 5.13 11.21 -15.48
CA LEU A 43 4.92 12.66 -15.58
C LEU A 43 3.46 13.02 -15.89
N ASN A 44 2.78 12.22 -16.71
CA ASN A 44 1.38 12.45 -17.09
C ASN A 44 0.38 11.97 -16.04
N SER A 45 0.76 10.97 -15.22
CA SER A 45 -0.07 10.43 -14.14
C SER A 45 -0.13 11.33 -12.91
N GLY A 46 0.68 12.41 -12.85
CA GLY A 46 0.80 13.25 -11.66
C GLY A 46 1.39 12.46 -10.47
N PRO A 47 1.63 13.11 -9.32
CA PRO A 47 1.90 12.37 -8.09
C PRO A 47 0.72 11.42 -7.83
N ASP A 48 1.06 10.16 -7.61
CA ASP A 48 0.18 8.99 -7.65
C ASP A 48 -1.00 9.05 -6.65
N ASP A 49 -2.06 9.76 -7.04
CA ASP A 49 -3.35 9.79 -6.32
C ASP A 49 -3.96 8.38 -6.24
N GLY A 50 -3.64 7.51 -7.22
CA GLY A 50 -4.17 6.15 -7.32
C GLY A 50 -3.65 5.25 -6.20
N VAL A 51 -2.32 5.19 -6.02
CA VAL A 51 -1.72 4.37 -4.95
C VAL A 51 -2.07 4.92 -3.57
N THR A 52 -2.06 6.24 -3.38
CA THR A 52 -2.42 6.85 -2.09
C THR A 52 -3.88 6.58 -1.74
N ARG A 53 -4.81 6.78 -2.68
CA ARG A 53 -6.23 6.46 -2.48
C ARG A 53 -6.43 4.97 -2.21
N ARG A 54 -5.74 4.10 -2.96
CA ARG A 54 -5.83 2.65 -2.76
C ARG A 54 -5.32 2.21 -1.39
N LEU A 55 -4.23 2.82 -0.91
CA LEU A 55 -3.69 2.59 0.42
C LEU A 55 -4.72 3.01 1.50
N MET A 56 -5.34 4.18 1.35
CA MET A 56 -6.37 4.66 2.28
C MET A 56 -7.60 3.73 2.30
N GLU A 57 -8.08 3.29 1.13
CA GLU A 57 -9.17 2.32 1.01
C GLU A 57 -8.83 1.00 1.72
N LEU A 58 -7.64 0.45 1.49
CA LEU A 58 -7.19 -0.79 2.12
C LEU A 58 -7.08 -0.65 3.64
N GLN A 59 -6.56 0.48 4.12
CA GLN A 59 -6.51 0.78 5.56
C GLN A 59 -7.91 0.88 6.17
N GLN A 60 -8.88 1.43 5.45
CA GLN A 60 -10.26 1.51 5.92
C GLN A 60 -10.92 0.12 5.95
N GLN A 61 -10.69 -0.70 4.92
CA GLN A 61 -11.20 -2.08 4.87
C GLN A 61 -10.61 -2.93 6.00
N LEU A 62 -9.31 -2.82 6.25
CA LEU A 62 -8.62 -3.52 7.34
C LEU A 62 -9.20 -3.12 8.71
N ARG A 63 -9.44 -1.82 8.94
CA ARG A 63 -10.09 -1.32 10.16
C ARG A 63 -11.48 -1.92 10.37
N ARG A 64 -12.30 -1.97 9.30
CA ARG A 64 -13.65 -2.58 9.38
C ARG A 64 -13.57 -4.06 9.72
N LEU A 65 -12.61 -4.78 9.13
CA LEU A 65 -12.41 -6.20 9.41
C LEU A 65 -11.99 -6.42 10.87
N HIS A 66 -11.03 -5.66 11.39
CA HIS A 66 -10.63 -5.74 12.80
C HIS A 66 -11.81 -5.49 13.75
N LEU A 67 -12.66 -4.50 13.48
CA LEU A 67 -13.86 -4.24 14.28
C LEU A 67 -14.91 -5.35 14.18
N ALA A 68 -15.00 -6.05 13.04
CA ALA A 68 -15.89 -7.19 12.89
C ALA A 68 -15.38 -8.40 13.70
N VAL A 69 -14.09 -8.68 13.61
CA VAL A 69 -13.43 -9.76 14.38
C VAL A 69 -13.51 -9.49 15.88
N ALA A 70 -13.22 -8.26 16.32
CA ALA A 70 -13.35 -7.83 17.71
C ALA A 70 -14.74 -8.11 18.28
N ARG A 71 -15.79 -7.79 17.51
CA ARG A 71 -17.18 -8.06 17.90
C ARG A 71 -17.47 -9.56 17.96
N ALA A 72 -17.02 -10.32 16.97
CA ALA A 72 -17.20 -11.78 16.98
C ALA A 72 -16.51 -12.44 18.17
N CYS A 73 -15.26 -12.06 18.47
CA CYS A 73 -14.52 -12.55 19.63
C CYS A 73 -15.22 -12.21 20.94
N MET A 74 -15.73 -10.98 21.09
CA MET A 74 -16.47 -10.57 22.28
C MET A 74 -17.72 -11.44 22.50
N VAL A 75 -18.49 -11.69 21.43
CA VAL A 75 -19.68 -12.55 21.49
C VAL A 75 -19.28 -13.98 21.89
N LEU A 76 -18.24 -14.54 21.28
CA LEU A 76 -17.78 -15.90 21.59
C LEU A 76 -17.28 -16.05 23.03
N LEU A 77 -16.55 -15.05 23.52
CA LEU A 77 -16.00 -15.05 24.88
C LEU A 77 -17.11 -14.98 25.95
N ILE A 78 -18.15 -14.18 25.70
CA ILE A 78 -19.33 -14.08 26.57
C ILE A 78 -20.20 -15.35 26.47
N ASP A 79 -20.49 -15.82 25.26
CA ASP A 79 -21.39 -16.97 25.02
C ASP A 79 -20.79 -18.29 25.53
N ALA A 80 -19.47 -18.45 25.44
CA ALA A 80 -18.77 -19.60 26.01
C ALA A 80 -18.69 -19.58 27.55
N GLY A 81 -19.20 -18.53 28.21
CA GLY A 81 -19.20 -18.39 29.66
C GLY A 81 -17.81 -18.23 30.28
N HIS A 82 -16.81 -17.90 29.46
CA HIS A 82 -15.41 -17.82 29.90
C HIS A 82 -15.05 -16.48 30.54
N CYS A 83 -15.86 -15.44 30.34
CA CYS A 83 -15.62 -14.13 30.95
C CYS A 83 -16.90 -13.28 31.00
N GLU A 84 -16.94 -12.34 31.93
CA GLU A 84 -17.98 -11.32 31.96
C GLU A 84 -17.80 -10.31 30.82
N GLU A 85 -18.88 -9.62 30.44
CA GLU A 85 -18.88 -8.66 29.33
C GLU A 85 -17.82 -7.55 29.49
N ALA A 86 -17.55 -7.13 30.73
CA ALA A 86 -16.53 -6.13 31.04
C ALA A 86 -15.11 -6.65 30.73
N ASP A 87 -14.81 -7.89 31.10
CA ASP A 87 -13.52 -8.52 30.87
C ASP A 87 -13.31 -8.84 29.38
N ALA A 88 -14.36 -9.29 28.68
CA ALA A 88 -14.33 -9.51 27.23
C ALA A 88 -14.02 -8.21 26.46
N LYS A 89 -14.65 -7.10 26.87
CA LYS A 89 -14.41 -5.77 26.29
C LYS A 89 -12.98 -5.31 26.51
N GLN A 90 -12.47 -5.51 27.72
CA GLN A 90 -11.10 -5.11 28.07
C GLN A 90 -10.07 -5.95 27.31
N TRP A 91 -10.24 -7.26 27.24
CA TRP A 91 -9.35 -8.15 26.48
C TRP A 91 -9.31 -7.80 24.98
N VAL A 92 -10.47 -7.57 24.35
CA VAL A 92 -10.55 -7.18 22.93
C VAL A 92 -9.80 -5.86 22.68
N LYS A 93 -9.88 -4.92 23.62
CA LYS A 93 -9.16 -3.65 23.54
C LYS A 93 -7.65 -3.84 23.65
N ASP A 94 -7.21 -4.64 24.61
CA ASP A 94 -5.79 -4.81 24.94
C ASP A 94 -5.04 -5.70 23.94
N GLU A 95 -5.71 -6.72 23.38
CA GLU A 95 -5.06 -7.71 22.50
C GLU A 95 -5.39 -7.50 21.02
N LEU A 96 -6.60 -7.03 20.69
CA LEU A 96 -7.10 -7.04 19.31
C LEU A 96 -7.15 -5.64 18.65
N LEU A 97 -7.30 -4.58 19.45
CA LEU A 97 -7.39 -3.19 18.97
C LEU A 97 -6.15 -2.34 19.29
N LYS A 98 -5.19 -2.86 20.04
CA LYS A 98 -3.95 -2.15 20.45
C LYS A 98 -3.21 -1.44 19.31
N ASP A 99 -3.13 -2.09 18.14
CA ASP A 99 -2.41 -1.57 16.97
C ASP A 99 -3.30 -0.77 15.99
N VAL A 100 -4.61 -0.77 16.23
CA VAL A 100 -5.58 0.03 15.44
C VAL A 100 -5.59 1.48 15.91
N ASP A 101 -5.45 1.71 17.21
CA ASP A 101 -5.43 3.04 17.83
C ASP A 101 -4.00 3.62 17.96
N GLY A 102 -2.97 2.76 17.98
CA GLY A 102 -1.58 3.16 18.29
C GLY A 102 -0.77 3.88 17.21
N ARG A 103 -1.34 4.20 16.04
CA ARG A 103 -0.58 4.84 14.93
C ARG A 103 -0.71 6.37 14.81
N ASP A 104 -1.48 7.02 15.67
CA ASP A 104 -1.55 8.50 15.68
C ASP A 104 -0.41 9.20 16.45
N ASN A 105 0.49 8.45 17.11
CA ASN A 105 1.51 9.02 18.02
C ASN A 105 2.98 8.86 17.58
N ARG A 106 3.27 8.60 16.30
CA ARG A 106 4.66 8.52 15.78
C ARG A 106 5.00 9.55 14.71
N THR A 107 4.58 10.79 14.92
CA THR A 107 5.16 11.99 14.30
C THR A 107 5.07 13.13 15.30
N GLY A 108 6.06 13.22 16.18
CA GLY A 108 6.35 14.33 17.07
C GLY A 108 7.86 14.47 17.18
#